data_AF-A0A9Q9ZVQ3-F1
#
_entry.id   AF-A0A9Q9ZVQ3-F1
#
_cell.length_a   1.000
_cell.length_b   1.000
_cell.length_c   1.000
_cell.angle_alpha   90.00
_cell.angle_beta   90.00
_cell.angle_gamma   90.00
#
_symmetry.space_group_name_H-M   'P 1'
#
loop_
_entity.id
_entity.type
_entity.pdbx_description
1 polymer ?
#
loop_
_entity_poly.entity_id
_entity_poly.type
_entity_poly.pdbx_seq_one_letter_code
_entity_poly.pdbx_strand_id
1 'polypeptide(L)'
;MYFKVETKAKVHDKLANNLKNALTELDRQFEKMYEDLDMCLSEGVQNSVRLCVATAQKELIAPDNIDNRGFHKTLKALCKNKGHYWSKNWCMILDLNECLARHMQESIYEEFNQIFPVNGKTEKSLQKHLDNVSIIQSDNTYCRSSMLYHIQNFIKTRENKLKVLLGRKVINRKKDIYSSIATTIQEKMGTGYERAAKIKGKDTLKKMQNILSGTIKSLKDDMFNDAKKRSSLRNSIS
;
A
#
# COMPACT_ATOMS: atom_id res chain seq x y z
N MET A 1 56.07 9.46 12.66
CA MET A 1 54.82 8.97 12.03
C MET A 1 54.15 10.16 11.37
N TYR A 2 54.25 10.29 10.04
CA TYR A 2 53.67 11.42 9.30
C TYR A 2 52.16 11.22 9.16
N PHE A 3 51.35 12.04 9.85
CA PHE A 3 49.92 12.13 9.56
C PHE A 3 49.74 12.82 8.21
N LYS A 4 49.26 12.08 7.20
CA LYS A 4 48.90 12.64 5.89
C LYS A 4 47.70 13.57 6.11
N VAL A 5 47.94 14.89 6.09
CA VAL A 5 46.87 15.88 6.22
C VAL A 5 46.02 15.80 4.95
N GLU A 6 44.86 15.18 5.05
CA GLU A 6 43.88 15.12 3.96
C GLU A 6 43.32 16.53 3.74
N THR A 7 43.38 17.03 2.50
CA THR A 7 42.90 18.38 2.20
C THR A 7 41.38 18.44 2.23
N LYS A 8 40.81 19.59 2.61
CA LYS A 8 39.35 19.81 2.66
C LYS A 8 38.63 19.37 1.37
N ALA A 9 39.23 19.64 0.21
CA ALA A 9 38.70 19.23 -1.10
C ALA A 9 38.61 17.70 -1.23
N LYS A 10 39.67 16.97 -0.86
CA LYS A 10 39.68 15.50 -0.90
C LYS A 10 38.63 14.88 0.01
N VAL A 11 38.47 15.43 1.21
CA VAL A 11 37.42 14.99 2.15
C VAL A 11 36.03 15.24 1.56
N HIS A 12 35.81 16.44 1.00
CA HIS A 12 34.54 16.79 0.36
C HIS A 12 34.20 15.83 -0.79
N ASP A 13 35.13 15.61 -1.72
CA ASP A 13 34.90 14.76 -2.89
C ASP A 13 34.66 13.30 -2.50
N LYS A 14 35.36 12.81 -1.47
CA LYS A 14 35.13 11.49 -0.90
C LYS A 14 33.72 11.36 -0.33
N LEU A 15 33.26 12.34 0.46
CA LEU A 15 31.91 12.33 1.02
C LEU A 15 30.83 12.42 -0.08
N ALA A 16 31.05 13.25 -1.11
CA ALA A 16 30.13 13.37 -2.24
C ALA A 16 30.03 12.06 -3.03
N ASN A 17 31.16 11.41 -3.31
CA ASN A 17 31.18 10.10 -3.97
C ASN A 17 30.51 9.01 -3.13
N ASN A 18 30.73 9.00 -1.81
CA ASN A 18 30.06 8.06 -0.91
C ASN A 18 28.54 8.26 -0.91
N LEU A 19 28.09 9.51 -0.84
CA LEU A 19 26.66 9.84 -0.91
C LEU A 19 26.07 9.37 -2.24
N LYS A 20 26.72 9.68 -3.37
CA LYS A 20 26.28 9.24 -4.69
C LYS A 20 26.13 7.72 -4.76
N ASN A 21 27.15 6.98 -4.33
CA ASN A 21 27.13 5.52 -4.34
C ASN A 21 26.02 4.95 -3.45
N ALA A 22 25.82 5.53 -2.26
CA ALA A 22 24.77 5.09 -1.35
C ALA A 22 23.36 5.35 -1.90
N LEU A 23 23.15 6.48 -2.59
CA LEU A 23 21.89 6.79 -3.26
C LEU A 23 21.65 5.83 -4.43
N THR A 24 22.65 5.59 -5.28
CA THR A 24 22.52 4.63 -6.39
C THR A 24 22.14 3.23 -5.92
N GLU A 25 22.74 2.75 -4.83
CA GLU A 25 22.39 1.45 -4.27
C GLU A 25 20.97 1.46 -3.69
N LEU A 26 20.59 2.53 -3.00
CA LEU A 26 19.23 2.66 -2.46
C LEU A 26 18.17 2.67 -3.58
N ASP A 27 18.42 3.41 -4.67
CA ASP A 27 17.56 3.46 -5.85
C ASP A 27 17.39 2.08 -6.47
N ARG A 28 18.49 1.32 -6.62
CA ARG A 28 18.46 -0.06 -7.13
C ARG A 28 17.59 -0.98 -6.26
N GLN A 29 17.64 -0.82 -4.94
CA GLN A 29 16.80 -1.59 -4.01
C GLN A 29 15.32 -1.19 -4.13
N PHE A 30 15.03 0.11 -4.27
CA PHE A 30 13.66 0.58 -4.50
C PHE A 30 13.07 0.08 -5.82
N GLU A 31 13.82 0.12 -6.93
CA GLU A 31 13.34 -0.41 -8.20
C GLU A 31 13.00 -1.90 -8.08
N LYS A 32 13.84 -2.72 -7.44
CA LYS A 32 13.52 -4.13 -7.21
C LYS A 32 12.25 -4.31 -6.37
N MET A 33 12.10 -3.54 -5.29
CA MET A 33 10.87 -3.56 -4.48
C MET A 33 9.64 -3.14 -5.30
N TYR A 34 9.77 -2.17 -6.19
CA TYR A 34 8.68 -1.74 -7.07
C TYR A 34 8.29 -2.80 -8.08
N GLU A 35 9.26 -3.48 -8.69
CA GLU A 35 9.03 -4.59 -9.62
C GLU A 35 8.31 -5.75 -8.94
N ASP A 36 8.78 -6.16 -7.75
CA ASP A 36 8.14 -7.22 -6.96
C ASP A 36 6.68 -6.87 -6.62
N LEU A 37 6.43 -5.62 -6.21
CA LEU A 37 5.08 -5.15 -5.90
C LEU A 37 4.17 -5.02 -7.12
N ASP A 38 4.68 -4.58 -8.27
CA ASP A 38 3.88 -4.51 -9.50
C ASP A 38 3.47 -5.91 -9.98
N MET A 39 4.36 -6.89 -9.85
CA MET A 39 4.07 -8.29 -10.13
C MET A 39 2.98 -8.82 -9.19
N CYS A 40 3.10 -8.61 -7.88
CA CYS A 40 2.05 -8.96 -6.90
C CYS A 40 0.71 -8.31 -7.25
N LEU A 41 0.69 -7.01 -7.53
CA LEU A 41 -0.54 -6.31 -7.92
C LEU A 41 -1.14 -6.86 -9.21
N SER A 42 -0.31 -7.25 -10.19
CA SER A 42 -0.78 -7.86 -11.44
C SER A 42 -1.48 -9.18 -11.19
N GLU A 43 -0.90 -10.04 -10.35
CA GLU A 43 -1.53 -11.30 -9.92
C GLU A 43 -2.83 -11.01 -9.15
N GLY A 44 -2.80 -10.02 -8.25
CA GLY A 44 -3.97 -9.54 -7.53
C GLY A 44 -5.12 -9.13 -8.45
N VAL A 45 -4.84 -8.40 -9.53
CA VAL A 45 -5.84 -8.05 -10.57
C VAL A 45 -6.43 -9.31 -11.19
N GLN A 46 -5.59 -10.25 -11.64
CA GLN A 46 -6.06 -11.49 -12.27
C GLN A 46 -6.97 -12.30 -11.33
N ASN A 47 -6.54 -12.49 -10.08
CA ASN A 47 -7.31 -13.19 -9.06
C ASN A 47 -8.63 -12.48 -8.75
N SER A 48 -8.60 -11.16 -8.62
CA SER A 48 -9.79 -10.34 -8.36
C SER A 48 -10.80 -10.43 -9.51
N VAL A 49 -10.36 -10.29 -10.75
CA VAL A 49 -11.22 -10.43 -11.95
C VAL A 49 -11.87 -11.81 -12.02
N ARG A 50 -11.15 -12.86 -11.62
CA ARG A 50 -11.65 -14.23 -11.61
C ARG A 50 -12.66 -14.50 -10.51
N LEU A 51 -12.41 -14.00 -9.30
CA LEU A 51 -13.10 -14.42 -8.08
C LEU A 51 -14.12 -13.42 -7.53
N CYS A 52 -14.00 -12.13 -7.85
CA CYS A 52 -14.76 -11.05 -7.20
C CYS A 52 -16.28 -11.27 -7.16
N VAL A 53 -16.89 -11.71 -8.26
CA VAL A 53 -18.35 -11.92 -8.33
C VAL A 53 -18.76 -13.04 -7.37
N ALA A 54 -18.04 -14.17 -7.37
CA ALA A 54 -18.34 -15.30 -6.51
C ALA A 54 -18.14 -14.96 -5.03
N THR A 55 -17.03 -14.29 -4.70
CA THR A 55 -16.73 -13.81 -3.34
C THR A 55 -17.81 -12.85 -2.84
N ALA A 56 -18.13 -11.81 -3.61
CA ALA A 56 -19.18 -10.85 -3.25
C ALA A 56 -20.56 -11.50 -3.11
N GLN A 57 -20.89 -12.46 -4.00
CA GLN A 57 -22.15 -13.18 -3.95
C GLN A 57 -22.30 -13.96 -2.66
N LYS A 58 -21.31 -14.80 -2.34
CA LYS A 58 -21.31 -15.71 -1.20
C LYS A 58 -21.33 -14.96 0.13
N GLU A 59 -20.67 -13.81 0.21
CA GLU A 59 -20.43 -13.14 1.49
C GLU A 59 -21.41 -12.01 1.78
N LEU A 60 -21.83 -11.25 0.77
CA LEU A 60 -22.54 -9.97 1.00
C LEU A 60 -23.77 -9.75 0.11
N ILE A 61 -23.85 -10.32 -1.08
CA ILE A 61 -24.97 -10.04 -2.01
C ILE A 61 -26.10 -11.07 -1.86
N ALA A 62 -25.79 -12.37 -1.88
CA ALA A 62 -26.76 -13.44 -1.64
C ALA A 62 -26.14 -14.60 -0.84
N PRO A 63 -25.75 -14.35 0.41
CA PRO A 63 -25.20 -15.36 1.30
C PRO A 63 -26.20 -16.48 1.61
N ASP A 64 -25.76 -17.73 1.49
CA ASP A 64 -26.60 -18.93 1.54
C ASP A 64 -27.18 -19.23 2.95
N ASN A 65 -26.53 -18.74 4.00
CA ASN A 65 -26.82 -19.11 5.40
C ASN A 65 -27.54 -18.02 6.19
N ILE A 66 -28.21 -17.07 5.53
CA ILE A 66 -29.02 -16.05 6.22
C ILE A 66 -30.50 -16.29 5.98
N ASP A 67 -31.29 -16.13 7.04
CA ASP A 67 -32.71 -15.84 6.89
C ASP A 67 -32.89 -14.59 6.02
N ASN A 68 -33.46 -14.78 4.82
CA ASN A 68 -33.76 -13.71 3.87
C ASN A 68 -34.75 -12.67 4.43
N ARG A 69 -35.43 -12.98 5.55
CA ARG A 69 -36.33 -12.03 6.24
C ARG A 69 -35.55 -10.80 6.70
N GLY A 70 -35.84 -9.67 6.05
CA GLY A 70 -35.24 -8.37 6.38
C GLY A 70 -33.89 -8.09 5.73
N PHE A 71 -33.26 -9.07 5.06
CA PHE A 71 -31.95 -8.87 4.42
C PHE A 71 -31.97 -7.79 3.34
N HIS A 72 -33.10 -7.60 2.66
CA HIS A 72 -33.30 -6.47 1.73
C HIS A 72 -33.09 -5.10 2.39
N LYS A 73 -33.35 -4.94 3.69
CA LYS A 73 -33.09 -3.69 4.43
C LYS A 73 -31.59 -3.49 4.62
N THR A 74 -30.87 -4.55 4.97
CA THR A 74 -29.40 -4.55 5.09
C THR A 74 -28.76 -4.20 3.76
N LEU A 75 -29.11 -4.91 2.68
CA LEU A 75 -28.54 -4.65 1.35
C LEU A 75 -28.86 -3.24 0.85
N LYS A 76 -30.08 -2.74 1.15
CA LYS A 76 -30.46 -1.36 0.83
C LYS A 76 -29.67 -0.33 1.63
N ALA A 77 -29.41 -0.57 2.91
CA ALA A 77 -28.59 0.31 3.74
C ALA A 77 -27.13 0.33 3.26
N LEU A 78 -26.57 -0.83 2.94
CA LEU A 78 -25.25 -0.99 2.31
C LEU A 78 -25.15 -0.14 1.03
N CYS A 79 -26.13 -0.25 0.13
CA CYS A 79 -26.14 0.53 -1.11
C CYS A 79 -26.28 2.04 -0.87
N LYS A 80 -27.15 2.47 0.05
CA LYS A 80 -27.30 3.89 0.41
C LYS A 80 -26.01 4.49 0.95
N ASN A 81 -25.20 3.68 1.60
CA ASN A 81 -23.94 4.06 2.22
C ASN A 81 -22.73 3.63 1.37
N LYS A 82 -22.88 3.59 0.04
CA LYS A 82 -21.78 3.36 -0.93
C LYS A 82 -20.97 2.09 -0.66
N GLY A 83 -21.68 1.01 -0.33
CA GLY A 83 -21.07 -0.30 -0.10
C GLY A 83 -20.66 -0.59 1.34
N HIS A 84 -20.90 0.31 2.30
CA HIS A 84 -20.47 0.16 3.70
C HIS A 84 -21.64 0.24 4.69
N TYR A 85 -21.79 -0.69 5.63
CA TYR A 85 -22.86 -0.67 6.62
C TYR A 85 -22.53 -1.41 7.90
N TRP A 86 -22.77 -0.77 9.05
CA TRP A 86 -22.73 -1.43 10.36
C TRP A 86 -24.01 -2.24 10.60
N SER A 87 -23.92 -3.56 10.55
CA SER A 87 -25.06 -4.45 10.76
C SER A 87 -25.17 -4.85 12.23
N LYS A 88 -26.20 -4.34 12.92
CA LYS A 88 -26.51 -4.74 14.31
C LYS A 88 -26.78 -6.25 14.43
N ASN A 89 -27.46 -6.83 13.45
CA ASN A 89 -27.80 -8.25 13.47
C ASN A 89 -26.57 -9.15 13.29
N TRP A 90 -25.51 -8.62 12.67
CA TRP A 90 -24.28 -9.37 12.38
C TRP A 90 -23.14 -9.00 13.32
N CYS A 91 -23.35 -8.00 14.19
CA CYS A 91 -22.34 -7.42 15.07
C CYS A 91 -21.02 -7.09 14.35
N MET A 92 -21.09 -6.70 13.07
CA MET A 92 -19.90 -6.41 12.25
C MET A 92 -20.17 -5.36 11.17
N ILE A 93 -19.09 -4.83 10.62
CA ILE A 93 -19.10 -4.00 9.42
C ILE A 93 -19.26 -4.90 8.20
N LEU A 94 -20.25 -4.58 7.37
CA LEU A 94 -20.38 -5.12 6.03
C LEU A 94 -19.77 -4.10 5.06
N ASP A 95 -18.73 -4.48 4.34
CA ASP A 95 -18.08 -3.61 3.37
C ASP A 95 -17.83 -4.36 2.06
N LEU A 96 -18.62 -4.02 1.04
CA LEU A 96 -18.48 -4.62 -0.28
C LEU A 96 -17.21 -4.15 -0.97
N ASN A 97 -16.72 -2.95 -0.69
CA ASN A 97 -15.50 -2.43 -1.30
C ASN A 97 -14.28 -3.19 -0.77
N GLU A 98 -14.21 -3.43 0.54
CA GLU A 98 -13.16 -4.28 1.13
C GLU A 98 -13.28 -5.74 0.69
N CYS A 99 -14.50 -6.28 0.60
CA CYS A 99 -14.73 -7.63 0.08
C CYS A 99 -14.18 -7.80 -1.36
N LEU A 100 -14.41 -6.80 -2.22
CA LEU A 100 -13.88 -6.79 -3.58
C LEU A 100 -12.38 -6.52 -3.64
N ALA A 101 -11.84 -5.71 -2.73
CA ALA A 101 -10.42 -5.37 -2.66
C ALA A 101 -9.54 -6.53 -2.16
N ARG A 102 -10.14 -7.49 -1.44
CA ARG A 102 -9.43 -8.54 -0.71
C ARG A 102 -8.36 -9.25 -1.51
N HIS A 103 -8.69 -9.77 -2.69
CA HIS A 103 -7.73 -10.55 -3.49
C HIS A 103 -6.52 -9.72 -3.94
N MET A 104 -6.69 -8.41 -4.19
CA MET A 104 -5.56 -7.50 -4.42
C MET A 104 -4.77 -7.26 -3.14
N GLN A 105 -5.44 -7.01 -2.02
CA GLN A 105 -4.76 -6.75 -0.73
C GLN A 105 -3.97 -7.96 -0.23
N GLU A 106 -4.50 -9.16 -0.40
CA GLU A 106 -3.84 -10.43 -0.08
C GLU A 106 -2.60 -10.64 -0.98
N SER A 107 -2.70 -10.33 -2.28
CA SER A 107 -1.58 -10.50 -3.21
C SER A 107 -0.34 -9.68 -2.85
N ILE A 108 -0.51 -8.52 -2.21
CA ILE A 108 0.58 -7.63 -1.79
C ILE A 108 0.97 -7.79 -0.32
N TYR A 109 0.20 -8.54 0.46
CA TYR A 109 0.34 -8.60 1.92
C TYR A 109 1.70 -9.14 2.34
N GLU A 110 2.11 -10.28 1.79
CA GLU A 110 3.38 -10.90 2.14
C GLU A 110 4.57 -10.04 1.70
N GLU A 111 4.53 -9.50 0.49
CA GLU A 111 5.60 -8.62 -0.02
C GLU A 111 5.73 -7.37 0.86
N PHE A 112 4.62 -6.79 1.30
CA PHE A 112 4.63 -5.67 2.24
C PHE A 112 5.11 -6.05 3.65
N ASN A 113 4.89 -7.27 4.11
CA ASN A 113 5.44 -7.72 5.39
C ASN A 113 6.94 -7.97 5.29
N GLN A 114 7.44 -8.35 4.11
CA GLN A 114 8.87 -8.43 3.88
C GLN A 114 9.51 -7.04 3.81
N ILE A 115 8.90 -6.08 3.12
CA ILE A 115 9.47 -4.72 3.01
C ILE A 115 9.33 -3.95 4.33
N PHE A 116 8.20 -4.11 5.02
CA PHE A 116 7.84 -3.39 6.25
C PHE A 116 7.51 -4.36 7.40
N PRO A 117 8.49 -5.17 7.85
CA PRO A 117 8.26 -6.15 8.90
C PRO A 117 7.90 -5.48 10.22
N VAL A 118 6.98 -6.08 10.96
CA VAL A 118 6.63 -5.65 12.34
C VAL A 118 7.72 -6.08 13.32
N ASN A 119 8.31 -7.27 13.11
CA ASN A 119 9.31 -7.86 13.98
C ASN A 119 10.62 -8.09 13.22
N GLY A 120 11.71 -7.51 13.72
CA GLY A 120 13.04 -7.70 13.15
C GLY A 120 13.23 -7.08 11.76
N LYS A 121 14.29 -7.51 11.07
CA LYS A 121 14.63 -7.09 9.71
C LYS A 121 14.73 -8.32 8.81
N THR A 122 14.00 -8.29 7.71
CA THR A 122 14.12 -9.26 6.62
C THR A 122 15.23 -8.82 5.64
N GLU A 123 15.48 -9.63 4.62
CA GLU A 123 16.38 -9.23 3.53
C GLU A 123 15.88 -8.01 2.76
N LYS A 124 14.58 -7.96 2.43
CA LYS A 124 13.93 -6.85 1.71
C LYS A 124 13.55 -5.67 2.59
N SER A 125 13.88 -5.70 3.88
CA SER A 125 13.43 -4.69 4.83
C SER A 125 13.94 -3.31 4.44
N LEU A 126 13.03 -2.36 4.26
CA LEU A 126 13.40 -0.97 4.01
C LEU A 126 14.32 -0.44 5.11
N GLN A 127 14.04 -0.76 6.38
CA GLN A 127 14.87 -0.30 7.49
C GLN A 127 16.29 -0.87 7.39
N LYS A 128 16.46 -2.12 6.95
CA LYS A 128 17.78 -2.72 6.71
C LYS A 128 18.54 -1.96 5.61
N HIS A 129 17.88 -1.65 4.50
CA HIS A 129 18.49 -0.87 3.42
C HIS A 129 18.87 0.55 3.87
N LEU A 130 17.99 1.23 4.62
CA LEU A 130 18.27 2.55 5.19
C LEU A 130 19.42 2.53 6.19
N ASP A 131 19.53 1.49 7.02
CA ASP A 131 20.60 1.39 8.00
C ASP A 131 21.97 1.16 7.34
N ASN A 132 22.00 0.48 6.20
CA ASN A 132 23.21 0.23 5.42
C ASN A 132 23.71 1.47 4.67
N VAL A 133 22.84 2.46 4.40
CA VAL A 133 23.26 3.74 3.82
C VAL A 133 24.17 4.45 4.82
N SER A 134 25.42 4.72 4.48
CA SER A 134 26.28 5.58 5.29
C SER A 134 27.23 6.36 4.41
N ILE A 135 27.21 7.69 4.56
CA ILE A 135 28.13 8.59 3.86
C ILE A 135 29.52 8.52 4.50
N ILE A 136 29.59 8.19 5.79
CA ILE A 136 30.84 8.06 6.55
C ILE A 136 31.17 6.57 6.70
N GLN A 137 32.09 6.10 5.86
CA GLN A 137 32.46 4.68 5.78
C GLN A 137 33.53 4.23 6.78
N SER A 138 34.18 5.16 7.48
CA SER A 138 35.33 4.85 8.34
C SER A 138 35.08 5.22 9.79
N ASP A 139 35.37 4.29 10.70
CA ASP A 139 35.68 4.53 12.12
C ASP A 139 37.02 5.26 12.27
N ASN A 140 37.18 6.40 11.58
CA ASN A 140 38.28 7.28 11.90
C ASN A 140 37.99 7.81 13.30
N THR A 141 38.70 7.28 14.30
CA THR A 141 38.71 7.74 15.68
C THR A 141 39.45 9.08 15.74
N TYR A 142 38.88 10.10 15.09
CA TYR A 142 39.31 11.47 15.33
C TYR A 142 39.15 11.77 16.82
N CYS A 143 40.17 12.39 17.41
CA CYS A 143 40.10 12.79 18.81
C CYS A 143 38.83 13.61 19.08
N ARG A 144 38.18 13.39 20.23
CA ARG A 144 36.92 14.09 20.59
C ARG A 144 37.05 15.61 20.59
N SER A 145 38.26 16.13 20.79
CA SER A 145 38.56 17.56 20.74
C SER A 145 38.76 18.12 19.33
N SER A 146 38.79 17.27 18.30
CA SER A 146 39.04 17.72 16.93
C SER A 146 37.77 18.26 16.26
N MET A 147 37.93 19.32 15.47
CA MET A 147 36.83 19.86 14.65
C MET A 147 36.24 18.81 13.69
N LEU A 148 37.08 17.89 13.18
CA LEU A 148 36.65 16.80 12.29
C LEU A 148 35.70 15.83 13.00
N TYR A 149 35.93 15.50 14.28
CA TYR A 149 35.00 14.70 15.09
C TYR A 149 33.61 15.34 15.15
N HIS A 150 33.55 16.66 15.42
CA HIS A 150 32.27 17.38 15.48
C HIS A 150 31.56 17.46 14.12
N ILE A 151 32.30 17.71 13.03
CA ILE A 151 31.73 17.74 11.66
C ILE A 151 31.16 16.37 11.29
N GLN A 152 31.88 15.28 11.58
CA GLN A 152 31.38 13.94 11.30
C GLN A 152 30.11 13.60 12.08
N ASN A 153 30.07 13.94 13.37
CA ASN A 153 28.87 13.74 14.19
C ASN A 153 27.69 14.55 13.64
N PHE A 154 27.91 15.80 13.23
CA PHE A 154 26.89 16.61 12.59
C PHE A 154 26.34 15.94 11.32
N ILE A 155 27.21 15.43 10.45
CA ILE A 155 26.80 14.72 9.23
C ILE A 155 26.01 13.46 9.57
N LYS A 156 26.49 12.62 10.52
CA LYS A 156 25.77 11.42 10.99
C LYS A 156 24.37 11.77 11.53
N THR A 157 24.26 12.85 12.31
CA THR A 157 22.96 13.32 12.83
C THR A 157 22.04 13.75 11.69
N ARG A 158 22.54 14.48 10.70
CA ARG A 158 21.76 14.91 9.52
C ARG A 158 21.30 13.72 8.69
N GLU A 159 22.18 12.76 8.45
CA GLU A 159 21.89 11.52 7.72
C GLU A 159 20.79 10.72 8.43
N ASN A 160 20.91 10.49 9.74
CA ASN A 160 19.91 9.78 10.52
C ASN A 160 18.54 10.49 10.49
N LYS A 161 18.53 11.83 10.55
CA LYS A 161 17.28 12.60 10.41
C LYS A 161 16.61 12.36 9.06
N LEU A 162 17.39 12.31 7.97
CA LEU A 162 16.87 12.05 6.63
C LEU A 162 16.34 10.62 6.49
N LYS A 163 17.05 9.62 7.02
CA LYS A 163 16.59 8.22 7.04
C LYS A 163 15.24 8.07 7.74
N VAL A 164 15.07 8.70 8.92
CA VAL A 164 13.80 8.69 9.66
C VAL A 164 12.68 9.35 8.85
N LEU A 165 12.96 10.48 8.20
CA LEU A 165 11.96 11.17 7.36
C LEU A 165 11.57 10.33 6.15
N LEU A 166 12.54 9.69 5.48
CA LEU A 166 12.29 8.79 4.37
C LEU A 166 11.45 7.58 4.80
N GLY A 167 11.83 6.92 5.90
CA GLY A 167 11.07 5.81 6.45
C GLY A 167 9.60 6.17 6.74
N ARG A 168 9.35 7.35 7.34
CA ARG A 168 7.98 7.87 7.56
C ARG A 168 7.22 8.09 6.25
N LYS A 169 7.86 8.69 5.24
CA LYS A 169 7.23 8.91 3.93
C LYS A 169 6.82 7.59 3.28
N VAL A 170 7.69 6.58 3.32
CA VAL A 170 7.37 5.28 2.72
C VAL A 170 6.24 4.57 3.49
N ILE A 171 6.23 4.61 4.83
CA ILE A 171 5.14 4.04 5.64
C ILE A 171 3.79 4.71 5.31
N ASN A 172 3.76 6.03 5.15
CA ASN A 172 2.54 6.71 4.74
C ASN A 172 2.10 6.25 3.35
N ARG A 173 3.04 6.12 2.42
CA ARG A 173 2.73 5.61 1.07
C ARG A 173 2.18 4.18 1.09
N LYS A 174 2.67 3.30 1.98
CA LYS A 174 2.08 1.96 2.20
C LYS A 174 0.60 2.06 2.56
N LYS A 175 0.23 2.97 3.47
CA LYS A 175 -1.18 3.19 3.85
C LYS A 175 -2.01 3.67 2.66
N ASP A 176 -1.48 4.64 1.92
CA ASP A 176 -2.15 5.19 0.74
C ASP A 176 -2.44 4.10 -0.30
N ILE A 177 -1.50 3.18 -0.53
CA ILE A 177 -1.68 2.05 -1.45
C ILE A 177 -2.86 1.20 -1.03
N TYR A 178 -2.88 0.72 0.21
CA TYR A 178 -3.97 -0.12 0.72
C TYR A 178 -5.33 0.57 0.60
N SER A 179 -5.42 1.82 1.06
CA SER A 179 -6.67 2.57 1.04
C SER A 179 -7.11 2.94 -0.38
N SER A 180 -6.18 3.15 -1.32
CA SER A 180 -6.49 3.50 -2.71
C SER A 180 -7.23 2.39 -3.47
N ILE A 181 -6.99 1.12 -3.14
CA ILE A 181 -7.65 -0.02 -3.79
C ILE A 181 -9.15 0.01 -3.50
N ALA A 182 -9.53 0.01 -2.21
CA ALA A 182 -10.93 0.06 -1.79
C ALA A 182 -11.63 1.36 -2.23
N THR A 183 -10.93 2.50 -2.18
CA THR A 183 -11.45 3.79 -2.65
C THR A 183 -11.79 3.76 -4.15
N THR A 184 -10.89 3.20 -4.97
CA THR A 184 -11.11 3.11 -6.42
C THR A 184 -12.28 2.18 -6.76
N ILE A 185 -12.41 1.07 -6.04
CA ILE A 185 -13.55 0.16 -6.17
C ILE A 185 -14.86 0.87 -5.81
N GLN A 186 -14.89 1.62 -4.71
CA GLN A 186 -16.08 2.38 -4.30
C GLN A 186 -16.50 3.40 -5.36
N GLU A 187 -15.55 4.16 -5.92
CA GLU A 187 -15.80 5.12 -6.98
C GLU A 187 -16.41 4.44 -8.23
N LYS A 188 -15.83 3.31 -8.66
CA LYS A 188 -16.32 2.54 -9.82
C LYS A 188 -17.71 1.95 -9.56
N MET A 189 -17.95 1.42 -8.37
CA MET A 189 -19.23 0.80 -7.99
C MET A 189 -20.35 1.81 -7.71
N GLY A 190 -20.04 3.11 -7.59
CA GLY A 190 -20.97 4.17 -7.16
C GLY A 190 -22.32 4.13 -7.88
N THR A 191 -22.32 4.04 -9.22
CA THR A 191 -23.56 4.00 -10.01
C THR A 191 -24.39 2.74 -9.75
N GLY A 192 -23.74 1.60 -9.50
CA GLY A 192 -24.41 0.35 -9.12
C GLY A 192 -25.08 0.47 -7.76
N TYR A 193 -24.39 1.06 -6.77
CA TYR A 193 -24.96 1.34 -5.45
C TYR A 193 -26.17 2.26 -5.52
N GLU A 194 -26.08 3.36 -6.26
CA GLU A 194 -27.19 4.31 -6.43
C GLU A 194 -28.41 3.66 -7.08
N ARG A 195 -28.21 2.87 -8.14
CA ARG A 195 -29.28 2.15 -8.83
C ARG A 195 -29.94 1.14 -7.91
N ALA A 196 -29.17 0.34 -7.18
CA ALA A 196 -29.68 -0.65 -6.24
C ALA A 196 -30.46 0.02 -5.08
N ALA A 197 -29.95 1.12 -4.52
CA ALA A 197 -30.60 1.85 -3.44
C ALA A 197 -31.98 2.43 -3.83
N LYS A 198 -32.17 2.78 -5.10
CA LYS A 198 -33.43 3.33 -5.65
C LYS A 198 -34.53 2.29 -5.84
N ILE A 199 -34.21 0.98 -5.82
CA ILE A 199 -35.20 -0.09 -6.01
C ILE A 199 -36.28 -0.08 -4.90
N LYS A 200 -37.52 -0.25 -5.33
CA LYS A 200 -38.73 -0.33 -4.49
C LYS A 200 -39.69 -1.39 -5.06
N GLY A 201 -40.65 -1.82 -4.25
CA GLY A 201 -41.75 -2.71 -4.68
C GLY A 201 -41.42 -4.19 -4.62
N LYS A 202 -42.18 -4.99 -5.38
CA LYS A 202 -42.04 -6.46 -5.41
C LYS A 202 -40.66 -6.87 -5.93
N ASP A 203 -40.11 -7.94 -5.35
CA ASP A 203 -38.82 -8.55 -5.67
C ASP A 203 -37.61 -7.61 -5.47
N THR A 204 -37.75 -6.63 -4.55
CA THR A 204 -36.70 -5.63 -4.26
C THR A 204 -35.34 -6.28 -3.99
N LEU A 205 -35.30 -7.37 -3.19
CA LEU A 205 -34.05 -8.07 -2.88
C LEU A 205 -33.36 -8.59 -4.14
N LYS A 206 -34.05 -9.43 -4.92
CA LYS A 206 -33.52 -10.05 -6.14
C LYS A 206 -33.07 -9.01 -7.16
N LYS A 207 -33.83 -7.91 -7.31
CA LYS A 207 -33.47 -6.79 -8.19
C LYS A 207 -32.18 -6.09 -7.75
N MET A 208 -32.01 -5.82 -6.45
CA MET A 208 -30.77 -5.22 -5.93
C MET A 208 -29.57 -6.16 -6.13
N GLN A 209 -29.74 -7.45 -5.85
CA GLN A 209 -28.71 -8.46 -6.06
C GLN A 209 -28.25 -8.48 -7.52
N ASN A 210 -29.18 -8.55 -8.46
CA ASN A 210 -28.88 -8.53 -9.90
C ASN A 210 -28.15 -7.26 -10.34
N ILE A 211 -28.52 -6.09 -9.80
CA ILE A 211 -27.83 -4.83 -10.12
C ILE A 211 -26.39 -4.87 -9.62
N LEU A 212 -26.16 -5.29 -8.38
CA LEU A 212 -24.82 -5.33 -7.80
C LEU A 212 -23.93 -6.34 -8.54
N SER A 213 -24.39 -7.59 -8.70
CA SER A 213 -23.61 -8.62 -9.40
C SER A 213 -23.39 -8.27 -10.86
N GLY A 214 -24.38 -7.66 -11.52
CA GLY A 214 -24.26 -7.14 -12.88
C GLY A 214 -23.23 -6.01 -12.99
N THR A 215 -23.23 -5.07 -12.04
CA THR A 215 -22.26 -3.97 -11.99
C THR A 215 -20.84 -4.48 -11.78
N ILE A 216 -20.64 -5.39 -10.82
CA ILE A 216 -19.33 -6.01 -10.57
C ILE A 216 -18.85 -6.73 -11.83
N LYS A 217 -19.72 -7.54 -12.46
CA LYS A 217 -19.37 -8.28 -13.67
C LYS A 217 -18.99 -7.38 -14.84
N SER A 218 -19.67 -6.24 -15.01
CA SER A 218 -19.35 -5.30 -16.09
C SER A 218 -18.09 -4.49 -15.84
N LEU A 219 -17.77 -4.21 -14.56
CA LEU A 219 -16.67 -3.30 -14.22
C LEU A 219 -15.39 -4.00 -13.79
N LYS A 220 -15.41 -5.31 -13.51
CA LYS A 220 -14.29 -6.03 -12.87
C LYS A 220 -12.93 -5.72 -13.51
N ASP A 221 -12.83 -5.75 -14.83
CA ASP A 221 -11.54 -5.55 -15.51
C ASP A 221 -11.05 -4.11 -15.33
N ASP A 222 -11.88 -3.12 -15.63
CA ASP A 222 -11.53 -1.70 -15.47
C ASP A 222 -11.29 -1.30 -14.01
N MET A 223 -12.12 -1.83 -13.11
CA MET A 223 -12.09 -1.52 -11.69
C MET A 223 -10.77 -1.94 -11.05
N PHE A 224 -10.31 -3.17 -11.31
CA PHE A 224 -9.06 -3.67 -10.73
C PHE A 224 -7.83 -3.12 -11.45
N ASN A 225 -7.90 -2.91 -12.76
CA ASN A 225 -6.79 -2.27 -13.49
C ASN A 225 -6.59 -0.81 -13.05
N ASP A 226 -7.66 -0.05 -12.86
CA ASP A 226 -7.54 1.33 -12.38
C ASP A 226 -7.11 1.38 -10.91
N ALA A 227 -7.55 0.41 -10.08
CA ALA A 227 -7.03 0.25 -8.73
C ALA A 227 -5.51 0.01 -8.74
N LYS A 228 -5.01 -0.89 -9.61
CA LYS A 228 -3.56 -1.11 -9.80
C LYS A 228 -2.83 0.18 -10.22
N LYS A 229 -3.37 0.92 -11.19
CA LYS A 229 -2.73 2.17 -11.66
C LYS A 229 -2.62 3.22 -10.56
N ARG A 230 -3.65 3.35 -9.72
CA ARG A 230 -3.68 4.31 -8.61
C ARG A 230 -2.83 3.87 -7.43
N SER A 231 -2.72 2.56 -7.20
CA SER A 231 -1.83 1.97 -6.19
C SER A 231 -0.37 1.87 -6.66
N SER A 232 -0.10 2.10 -7.94
CA SER A 232 1.27 2.08 -8.47
C SER A 232 2.12 3.18 -7.83
N LEU A 233 3.30 2.78 -7.35
CA LEU A 233 4.27 3.64 -6.69
C LEU A 233 4.96 4.63 -7.64
N ARG A 234 4.99 4.32 -8.95
CA ARG A 234 5.74 5.09 -9.96
C ARG A 234 5.11 6.42 -10.34
N ASN A 235 3.78 6.55 -10.23
CA ASN A 235 3.04 7.74 -10.67
C ASN A 235 3.07 8.92 -9.67
N SER A 236 4.00 8.94 -8.71
CA SER A 236 4.03 9.97 -7.66
C SER A 236 5.44 10.51 -7.34
N ILE A 237 6.42 10.23 -8.20
CA ILE A 237 7.78 10.81 -8.13
C ILE A 237 8.08 11.55 -9.45
N SER A 238 7.17 12.43 -9.84
CA SER A 238 7.38 13.46 -10.87
C SER A 238 7.05 14.81 -10.27
#